data_AF-A0A3A1Y9X9-F1
#
_entry.id   AF-A0A3A1Y9X9-F1
#
_cell.length_a   1.000
_cell.length_b   1.000
_cell.length_c   1.000
_cell.angle_alpha   90.00
_cell.angle_beta   90.00
_cell.angle_gamma   90.00
#
_symmetry.space_group_name_H-M   'P 1'
#
loop_
_entity.id
_entity.type
_entity.pdbx_description
1 polymer ?
#
loop_
_entity_poly.entity_id
_entity_poly.type
_entity_poly.pdbx_seq_one_letter_code
_entity_poly.pdbx_strand_id
1 'polypeptide(L)'
;MNFSKYLLVVGTATLLAACGEQQQTVATNNLDPNKVTSLDEKTLRKFGQMTSSIVDDGGALDYLGNNLEKLNLEDIDQENPDPEAVVNLLVDYYKVLNGDVPAVFVQGNYQLPERFSELEFYTNVCLFPQDDKEFEVLEKANENAMGVCFMAVSMVTPFTAGLSREEIYSLNALSQKDYMTAAQWQAIVENKAGFTYIAPNQDYLLKLGLIDSGLPPQGEE
;
A
#
# COMPACT_ATOMS: atom_id res chain seq x y z
N MET A 1 4.15 12.54 -18.18
CA MET A 1 3.28 12.32 -17.01
C MET A 1 2.47 13.56 -16.68
N ASN A 2 1.15 13.41 -16.49
CA ASN A 2 0.25 14.52 -16.20
C ASN A 2 0.19 14.77 -14.68
N PHE A 3 1.07 15.64 -14.17
CA PHE A 3 1.33 15.85 -12.74
C PHE A 3 0.07 16.20 -11.91
N SER A 4 -0.91 16.87 -12.53
CA SER A 4 -2.17 17.25 -11.87
C SER A 4 -3.07 16.07 -11.48
N LYS A 5 -2.97 14.92 -12.19
CA LYS A 5 -3.75 13.72 -11.84
C LYS A 5 -3.24 13.07 -10.56
N TYR A 6 -1.92 12.94 -10.44
CA TYR A 6 -1.28 12.37 -9.25
C TYR A 6 -1.50 13.23 -8.00
N LEU A 7 -1.64 14.55 -8.12
CA LEU A 7 -2.02 15.43 -7.01
C LEU A 7 -3.43 15.15 -6.47
N LEU A 8 -4.40 14.87 -7.35
CA LEU A 8 -5.76 14.51 -6.95
C LEU A 8 -5.78 13.15 -6.24
N VAL A 9 -4.99 12.20 -6.74
CA VAL A 9 -4.88 10.84 -6.19
C VAL A 9 -4.14 10.81 -4.85
N VAL A 10 -3.05 11.56 -4.73
CA VAL A 10 -2.38 11.80 -3.44
C VAL A 10 -3.36 12.50 -2.50
N GLY A 11 -4.18 13.43 -3.00
CA GLY A 11 -5.30 14.02 -2.27
C GLY A 11 -6.29 12.97 -1.75
N THR A 12 -6.75 12.05 -2.59
CA THR A 12 -7.63 10.92 -2.20
C THR A 12 -6.97 10.01 -1.16
N ALA A 13 -5.71 9.62 -1.35
CA ALA A 13 -4.96 8.80 -0.40
C ALA A 13 -4.76 9.51 0.95
N THR A 14 -4.51 10.83 0.91
CA THR A 14 -4.34 11.66 2.10
C THR A 14 -5.68 11.90 2.79
N LEU A 15 -6.76 12.16 2.06
CA LEU A 15 -8.12 12.32 2.60
C LEU A 15 -8.58 11.06 3.33
N LEU A 16 -8.23 9.89 2.78
CA LEU A 16 -8.46 8.61 3.45
C LEU A 16 -7.67 8.54 4.77
N ALA A 17 -6.40 8.96 4.77
CA ALA A 17 -5.52 8.94 5.94
C ALA A 17 -5.67 10.13 6.91
N ALA A 18 -6.53 11.12 6.62
CA ALA A 18 -6.56 12.41 7.32
C ALA A 18 -7.41 12.44 8.61
N CYS A 19 -7.92 11.31 9.08
CA CYS A 19 -8.71 11.25 10.33
C CYS A 19 -7.86 11.03 11.59
N GLY A 20 -6.52 10.98 11.49
CA GLY A 20 -5.63 10.88 12.65
C GLY A 20 -4.27 11.57 12.45
N GLU A 21 -3.69 12.11 13.52
CA GLU A 21 -2.32 12.62 13.52
C GLU A 21 -1.33 11.48 13.25
N GLN A 22 -0.96 11.28 11.98
CA GLN A 22 0.02 10.27 11.63
C GLN A 22 1.43 10.80 11.92
N GLN A 23 2.07 10.30 12.99
CA GLN A 23 3.49 10.53 13.23
C GLN A 23 4.30 9.97 12.06
N GLN A 24 5.11 10.84 11.45
CA GLN A 24 6.13 10.46 10.49
C GLN A 24 7.09 9.43 11.10
N THR A 25 7.61 8.54 10.26
CA THR A 25 8.58 7.46 10.54
C THR A 25 8.00 6.12 10.99
N VAL A 26 7.43 5.36 10.05
CA VAL A 26 7.48 3.89 10.15
C VAL A 26 7.92 3.32 8.82
N ALA A 27 9.12 2.74 8.79
CA ALA A 27 9.58 1.97 7.66
C ALA A 27 8.58 0.82 7.41
N THR A 28 8.09 0.69 6.18
CA THR A 28 7.15 -0.35 5.72
C THR A 28 7.78 -1.74 5.62
N ASN A 29 8.82 -2.02 6.42
CA ASN A 29 9.67 -3.22 6.40
C ASN A 29 8.98 -4.50 6.90
N ASN A 30 7.65 -4.56 6.82
CA ASN A 30 6.85 -5.64 7.40
C ASN A 30 6.80 -6.88 6.49
N LEU A 31 7.20 -6.77 5.21
CA LEU A 31 7.29 -7.91 4.30
C LEU A 31 8.76 -8.30 4.05
N ASP A 32 9.18 -9.41 4.66
CA ASP A 32 10.54 -9.95 4.57
C ASP A 32 11.10 -10.10 3.12
N PRO A 33 10.32 -10.50 2.08
CA PRO A 33 10.87 -10.63 0.71
C PRO A 33 11.17 -9.29 0.03
N ASN A 34 10.60 -8.19 0.50
CA ASN A 34 10.71 -6.86 -0.12
C ASN A 34 11.46 -5.85 0.76
N LYS A 35 12.03 -6.33 1.87
CA LYS A 35 12.86 -5.53 2.77
C LYS A 35 14.11 -5.03 2.06
N VAL A 36 14.36 -3.73 2.16
CA VAL A 36 15.58 -3.08 1.64
C VAL A 36 16.49 -2.77 2.82
N THR A 37 17.67 -3.38 2.85
CA THR A 37 18.68 -3.16 3.90
C THR A 37 19.88 -2.35 3.44
N SER A 38 20.04 -2.16 2.12
CA SER A 38 21.05 -1.29 1.52
C SER A 38 20.72 -0.94 0.06
N LEU A 39 21.23 0.19 -0.41
CA LEU A 39 21.25 0.59 -1.84
C LEU A 39 22.46 0.01 -2.57
N ASP A 40 22.68 -1.30 -2.46
CA ASP A 40 23.72 -1.98 -3.21
C ASP A 40 23.40 -2.04 -4.72
N GLU A 41 24.38 -2.47 -5.52
CA GLU A 41 24.24 -2.55 -6.98
C GLU A 41 23.05 -3.43 -7.41
N LYS A 42 22.71 -4.47 -6.64
CA LYS A 42 21.60 -5.37 -6.95
C LYS A 42 20.26 -4.66 -6.72
N THR A 43 20.12 -3.95 -5.60
CA THR A 43 18.94 -3.13 -5.29
C THR A 43 18.74 -2.04 -6.34
N LEU A 44 19.78 -1.27 -6.66
CA LEU A 44 19.72 -0.18 -7.64
C LEU A 44 19.40 -0.68 -9.05
N ARG A 45 19.97 -1.82 -9.45
CA ARG A 45 19.66 -2.45 -10.74
C ARG A 45 18.20 -2.90 -10.80
N LYS A 46 17.70 -3.55 -9.75
CA LYS A 46 16.30 -3.97 -9.66
C LYS A 46 15.36 -2.76 -9.70
N PHE A 47 15.67 -1.70 -8.97
CA PHE A 47 14.94 -0.42 -9.01
C PHE A 47 14.89 0.20 -10.41
N GLY A 48 16.04 0.31 -11.09
CA GLY A 48 16.10 0.84 -12.46
C GLY A 48 15.32 -0.02 -13.46
N GLN A 49 15.38 -1.35 -13.33
CA GLN A 49 14.61 -2.28 -14.18
C GLN A 49 13.10 -2.14 -13.97
N MET A 50 12.67 -2.02 -12.71
CA MET A 50 11.26 -1.89 -12.34
C MET A 50 10.68 -0.51 -12.64
N THR A 51 11.51 0.52 -12.79
CA THR A 51 11.04 1.89 -13.01
C THR A 51 10.00 1.94 -14.13
N SER A 52 10.27 1.33 -15.29
CA SER A 52 9.32 1.31 -16.42
C SER A 52 7.97 0.68 -16.08
N SER A 53 7.93 -0.46 -15.38
CA SER A 53 6.67 -1.11 -14.98
C SER A 53 5.89 -0.33 -13.93
N ILE A 54 6.56 0.57 -13.20
CA ILE A 54 5.96 1.41 -12.17
C ILE A 54 5.45 2.74 -12.75
N VAL A 55 6.22 3.40 -13.63
CA VAL A 55 6.00 4.82 -13.98
C VAL A 55 5.54 5.10 -15.41
N ASP A 56 5.78 4.18 -16.35
CA ASP A 56 5.41 4.42 -17.74
C ASP A 56 3.88 4.43 -17.90
N ASP A 57 3.38 4.93 -19.04
CA ASP A 57 1.95 4.92 -19.34
C ASP A 57 1.42 3.47 -19.28
N GLY A 58 0.39 3.23 -18.46
CA GLY A 58 -0.11 1.88 -18.15
C GLY A 58 0.66 1.09 -17.09
N GLY A 59 1.72 1.67 -16.52
CA GLY A 59 2.46 1.15 -15.36
C GLY A 59 1.64 1.20 -14.06
N ALA A 60 2.20 0.67 -12.98
CA ALA A 60 1.48 0.47 -11.72
C ALA A 60 0.94 1.79 -11.11
N LEU A 61 1.71 2.88 -11.13
CA LEU A 61 1.26 4.18 -10.59
C LEU A 61 0.21 4.85 -11.47
N ASP A 62 0.33 4.76 -12.80
CA ASP A 62 -0.70 5.27 -13.71
C ASP A 62 -2.00 4.46 -13.59
N TYR A 63 -1.91 3.14 -13.48
CA TYR A 63 -3.08 2.29 -13.21
C TYR A 63 -3.76 2.64 -11.89
N LEU A 64 -2.97 2.77 -10.82
CA LEU A 64 -3.46 3.15 -9.49
C LEU A 64 -4.14 4.53 -9.57
N GLY A 65 -3.50 5.51 -10.19
CA GLY A 65 -4.07 6.85 -10.38
C GLY A 65 -5.41 6.84 -11.12
N ASN A 66 -5.48 6.19 -12.28
CA ASN A 66 -6.69 6.16 -13.12
C ASN A 66 -7.87 5.41 -12.48
N ASN A 67 -7.63 4.59 -11.45
CA ASN A 67 -8.68 3.80 -10.81
C ASN A 67 -9.03 4.29 -9.40
N LEU A 68 -8.11 4.94 -8.68
CA LEU A 68 -8.42 5.61 -7.43
C LEU A 68 -9.37 6.79 -7.63
N GLU A 69 -9.26 7.51 -8.75
CA GLU A 69 -10.22 8.57 -9.13
C GLU A 69 -11.66 8.06 -9.30
N LYS A 70 -11.85 6.73 -9.45
CA LYS A 70 -13.17 6.10 -9.62
C LYS A 70 -13.76 5.59 -8.31
N LEU A 71 -13.00 5.60 -7.22
CA LEU A 71 -13.52 5.21 -5.92
C LEU A 71 -14.53 6.25 -5.46
N ASN A 72 -15.74 5.81 -5.09
CA ASN A 72 -16.75 6.71 -4.56
C ASN A 72 -16.41 7.08 -3.12
N LEU A 73 -15.88 8.28 -2.92
CA LEU A 73 -15.56 8.82 -1.59
C LEU A 73 -16.73 9.61 -0.99
N GLU A 74 -17.78 9.88 -1.77
CA GLU A 74 -18.91 10.74 -1.35
C GLU A 74 -19.73 10.11 -0.20
N ASP A 75 -19.64 8.79 -0.04
CA ASP A 75 -20.37 8.05 1.00
C ASP A 75 -19.60 7.94 2.33
N ILE A 76 -18.36 8.46 2.39
CA ILE A 76 -17.57 8.50 3.63
C ILE A 76 -17.81 9.84 4.32
N ASP A 77 -18.56 9.81 5.42
CA ASP A 77 -18.62 10.94 6.36
C ASP A 77 -17.21 11.15 6.96
N GLN A 78 -16.57 12.28 6.67
CA GLN A 78 -15.22 12.56 7.15
C GLN A 78 -15.17 12.93 8.64
N GLU A 79 -16.29 13.39 9.21
CA GLU A 79 -16.37 13.77 10.63
C GLU A 79 -16.70 12.56 11.50
N ASN A 80 -17.49 11.62 10.96
CA ASN A 80 -17.86 10.40 11.67
C ASN A 80 -17.94 9.20 10.71
N PRO A 81 -16.78 8.71 10.22
CA PRO A 81 -16.74 7.65 9.22
C PRO A 81 -17.29 6.33 9.76
N ASP A 82 -18.23 5.72 9.04
CA ASP A 82 -18.70 4.37 9.33
C ASP A 82 -17.56 3.35 9.14
N PRO A 83 -17.15 2.59 10.18
CA PRO A 83 -16.06 1.65 10.08
C PRO A 83 -16.24 0.59 8.97
N GLU A 84 -17.46 0.14 8.71
CA GLU A 84 -17.71 -0.84 7.66
C GLU A 84 -17.49 -0.24 6.26
N ALA A 85 -17.98 0.99 6.02
CA ALA A 85 -17.73 1.73 4.80
C ALA A 85 -16.22 1.97 4.56
N VAL A 86 -15.47 2.34 5.61
CA VAL A 86 -14.01 2.55 5.50
C VAL A 86 -13.27 1.24 5.23
N VAL A 87 -13.67 0.12 5.86
CA VAL A 87 -13.09 -1.20 5.55
C VAL A 87 -13.33 -1.56 4.09
N ASN A 88 -14.55 -1.38 3.58
CA ASN A 88 -14.87 -1.67 2.18
C ASN A 88 -14.03 -0.82 1.22
N LEU A 89 -13.87 0.47 1.53
CA LEU A 89 -13.04 1.37 0.75
C LEU A 89 -11.55 0.99 0.78
N LEU A 90 -11.04 0.57 1.94
CA LEU A 90 -9.68 0.03 2.07
C LEU A 90 -9.50 -1.25 1.23
N VAL A 91 -10.49 -2.14 1.23
CA VAL A 91 -10.47 -3.36 0.39
C VAL A 91 -10.48 -2.98 -1.09
N ASP A 92 -11.30 -2.02 -1.50
CA ASP A 92 -11.35 -1.55 -2.89
C ASP A 92 -10.05 -0.85 -3.31
N TYR A 93 -9.42 -0.10 -2.41
CA TYR A 93 -8.07 0.44 -2.62
C TYR A 93 -7.06 -0.69 -2.90
N TYR A 94 -7.08 -1.77 -2.11
CA TYR A 94 -6.22 -2.94 -2.36
C TYR A 94 -6.58 -3.68 -3.66
N LYS A 95 -7.86 -3.72 -4.06
CA LYS A 95 -8.26 -4.24 -5.39
C LYS A 95 -7.61 -3.43 -6.49
N VAL A 96 -7.61 -2.10 -6.37
CA VAL A 96 -6.96 -1.21 -7.34
C VAL A 96 -5.44 -1.42 -7.35
N LEU A 97 -4.78 -1.53 -6.20
CA LEU A 97 -3.34 -1.82 -6.13
C LEU A 97 -2.97 -3.13 -6.83
N ASN A 98 -3.76 -4.18 -6.60
CA ASN A 98 -3.51 -5.50 -7.15
C ASN A 98 -3.86 -5.60 -8.65
N GLY A 99 -4.82 -4.80 -9.11
CA GLY A 99 -5.39 -4.91 -10.44
C GLY A 99 -6.14 -6.23 -10.66
N ASP A 100 -6.44 -6.51 -11.93
CA ASP A 100 -7.17 -7.72 -12.35
C ASP A 100 -6.28 -8.98 -12.41
N VAL A 101 -5.31 -9.10 -11.49
CA VAL A 101 -4.39 -10.23 -11.44
C VAL A 101 -4.94 -11.29 -10.48
N PRO A 102 -5.25 -12.52 -10.94
CA PRO A 102 -5.83 -13.55 -10.07
C PRO A 102 -4.90 -13.94 -8.90
N ALA A 103 -5.52 -14.33 -7.78
CA ALA A 103 -4.80 -14.89 -6.64
C ALA A 103 -3.96 -16.13 -7.01
N VAL A 104 -2.70 -16.15 -6.58
CA VAL A 104 -1.76 -17.26 -6.83
C VAL A 104 -1.50 -18.03 -5.54
N PHE A 105 -1.52 -19.36 -5.64
CA PHE A 105 -1.14 -20.26 -4.55
C PHE A 105 0.00 -21.17 -5.02
N VAL A 106 1.11 -21.18 -4.28
CA VAL A 106 2.27 -22.05 -4.54
C VAL A 106 2.39 -23.04 -3.39
N GLN A 107 2.27 -24.33 -3.70
CA GLN A 107 2.31 -25.40 -2.69
C GLN A 107 1.30 -25.19 -1.55
N GLY A 108 0.13 -24.62 -1.86
CA GLY A 108 -0.92 -24.31 -0.87
C GLY A 108 -0.76 -22.98 -0.14
N ASN A 109 0.36 -22.26 -0.33
CA ASN A 109 0.59 -20.95 0.29
C ASN A 109 0.17 -19.81 -0.63
N TYR A 110 -0.60 -18.86 -0.10
CA TYR A 110 -0.96 -17.64 -0.80
C TYR A 110 0.27 -16.80 -1.11
N GLN A 111 0.36 -16.29 -2.34
CA GLN A 111 1.38 -15.35 -2.76
C GLN A 111 0.75 -13.98 -2.95
N LEU A 112 1.46 -12.93 -2.50
CA LEU A 112 1.06 -11.57 -2.81
C LEU A 112 1.04 -11.38 -4.33
N PRO A 113 0.08 -10.60 -4.87
CA PRO A 113 0.09 -10.23 -6.27
C PRO A 113 1.42 -9.56 -6.65
N GLU A 114 1.91 -9.86 -7.86
CA GLU A 114 3.20 -9.37 -8.34
C GLU A 114 3.24 -7.84 -8.34
N ARG A 115 2.17 -7.19 -8.82
CA ARG A 115 2.05 -5.72 -8.85
C ARG A 115 2.17 -5.08 -7.46
N PHE A 116 1.54 -5.67 -6.45
CA PHE A 116 1.67 -5.19 -5.07
C PHE A 116 3.10 -5.37 -4.57
N SER A 117 3.69 -6.54 -4.80
CA SER A 117 5.07 -6.85 -4.39
C SER A 117 6.08 -5.91 -5.04
N GLU A 118 5.86 -5.56 -6.30
CA GLU A 118 6.68 -4.61 -7.04
C GLU A 118 6.56 -3.19 -6.49
N LEU A 119 5.34 -2.70 -6.30
CA LEU A 119 5.07 -1.39 -5.70
C LEU A 119 5.65 -1.26 -4.30
N GLU A 120 5.52 -2.30 -3.48
CA GLU A 120 6.03 -2.32 -2.10
C GLU A 120 7.57 -2.33 -2.08
N PHE A 121 8.22 -3.16 -2.90
CA PHE A 121 9.68 -3.11 -3.05
C PHE A 121 10.14 -1.72 -3.51
N TYR A 122 9.49 -1.15 -4.52
CA TYR A 122 9.83 0.16 -5.07
C TYR A 122 9.68 1.26 -3.99
N THR A 123 8.60 1.21 -3.22
CA THR A 123 8.33 2.11 -2.10
C THR A 123 9.39 1.96 -1.00
N ASN A 124 9.78 0.74 -0.65
CA ASN A 124 10.83 0.47 0.34
C ASN A 124 12.21 0.99 -0.12
N VAL A 125 12.54 0.91 -1.42
CA VAL A 125 13.76 1.53 -1.97
C VAL A 125 13.68 3.04 -1.85
N CYS A 126 12.53 3.64 -2.14
CA CYS A 126 12.31 5.08 -2.06
C CYS A 126 12.31 5.64 -0.63
N LEU A 127 11.95 4.85 0.38
CA LEU A 127 12.01 5.20 1.80
C LEU A 127 13.39 4.95 2.42
N PHE A 128 14.28 4.23 1.73
CA PHE A 128 15.59 3.90 2.27
C PHE A 128 16.50 5.13 2.46
N PRO A 129 16.67 6.03 1.46
CA PRO A 129 17.47 7.25 1.63
C PRO A 129 16.96 8.11 2.78
N GLN A 130 17.85 8.47 3.70
CA GLN A 130 17.53 9.35 4.83
C GLN A 130 18.09 10.78 4.64
N ASP A 131 18.90 11.01 3.60
CA ASP A 131 19.46 12.31 3.24
C ASP A 131 19.63 12.49 1.72
N ASP A 132 19.90 13.74 1.31
CA ASP A 132 20.03 14.14 -0.10
C ASP A 132 21.15 13.36 -0.84
N LYS A 133 22.21 12.94 -0.13
CA LYS A 133 23.36 12.24 -0.76
C LYS A 133 23.02 10.79 -1.10
N GLU A 134 22.18 10.15 -0.30
CA GLU A 134 21.66 8.83 -0.63
C GLU A 134 20.63 8.90 -1.77
N PHE A 135 19.90 10.01 -1.89
CA PHE A 135 19.00 10.26 -3.01
C PHE A 135 19.75 10.42 -4.35
N GLU A 136 20.92 11.08 -4.35
CA GLU A 136 21.80 11.16 -5.54
C GLU A 136 22.20 9.77 -6.07
N VAL A 137 22.22 8.74 -5.22
CA VAL A 137 22.51 7.35 -5.64
C VAL A 137 21.33 6.75 -6.41
N LEU A 138 20.10 7.03 -5.99
CA LEU A 138 18.89 6.63 -6.73
C LEU A 138 18.79 7.38 -8.06
N GLU A 139 19.14 8.67 -8.08
CA GLU A 139 19.10 9.49 -9.31
C GLU A 139 20.06 8.99 -10.39
N LYS A 140 21.16 8.34 -10.01
CA LYS A 140 22.05 7.66 -10.96
C LYS A 140 21.42 6.42 -11.59
N ALA A 141 20.48 5.77 -10.91
CA ALA A 141 19.73 4.63 -11.43
C ALA A 141 18.50 5.07 -12.23
N ASN A 142 17.89 6.22 -11.87
CA ASN A 142 16.75 6.82 -12.54
C ASN A 142 16.77 8.34 -12.32
N GLU A 143 16.97 9.14 -13.37
CA GLU A 143 17.06 10.61 -13.29
C GLU A 143 15.80 11.30 -12.71
N ASN A 144 14.65 10.61 -12.68
CA ASN A 144 13.39 11.10 -12.12
C ASN A 144 13.08 10.50 -10.73
N ALA A 145 14.06 9.87 -10.08
CA ALA A 145 13.85 9.13 -8.84
C ALA A 145 13.12 9.95 -7.75
N MET A 146 13.46 11.23 -7.56
CA MET A 146 12.84 12.07 -6.52
C MET A 146 11.32 12.23 -6.71
N GLY A 147 10.89 12.62 -7.91
CA GLY A 147 9.47 12.81 -8.19
C GLY A 147 8.70 11.49 -8.14
N VAL A 148 9.26 10.43 -8.71
CA VAL A 148 8.62 9.11 -8.73
C VAL A 148 8.53 8.52 -7.33
N CYS A 149 9.59 8.63 -6.53
CA CYS A 149 9.60 8.14 -5.17
C CYS A 149 8.58 8.85 -4.29
N PHE A 150 8.44 10.17 -4.44
CA PHE A 150 7.37 10.91 -3.78
C PHE A 150 5.99 10.32 -4.13
N MET A 151 5.69 10.11 -5.42
CA MET A 151 4.40 9.53 -5.82
C MET A 151 4.18 8.12 -5.29
N ALA A 152 5.17 7.23 -5.41
CA ALA A 152 5.05 5.85 -4.94
C ALA A 152 4.80 5.78 -3.43
N VAL A 153 5.59 6.53 -2.65
CA VAL A 153 5.45 6.63 -1.19
C VAL A 153 4.10 7.21 -0.81
N SER A 154 3.73 8.37 -1.37
CA SER A 154 2.47 9.03 -1.02
C SER A 154 1.23 8.24 -1.39
N MET A 155 1.30 7.38 -2.40
CA MET A 155 0.16 6.54 -2.79
C MET A 155 0.08 5.27 -1.96
N VAL A 156 1.20 4.59 -1.68
CA VAL A 156 1.21 3.25 -1.06
C VAL A 156 1.30 3.32 0.47
N THR A 157 2.21 4.14 1.01
CA THR A 157 2.55 4.17 2.44
C THR A 157 1.36 4.42 3.37
N PRO A 158 0.40 5.33 3.06
CA PRO A 158 -0.74 5.57 3.95
C PRO A 158 -1.57 4.31 4.27
N PHE A 159 -1.52 3.28 3.42
CA PHE A 159 -2.33 2.07 3.57
C PHE A 159 -1.52 0.83 3.96
N THR A 160 -0.20 0.96 4.08
CA THR A 160 0.69 -0.15 4.44
C THR A 160 1.53 0.13 5.68
N ALA A 161 1.77 1.41 6.01
CA ALA A 161 2.55 1.79 7.20
C ALA A 161 1.79 1.41 8.49
N GLY A 162 2.52 0.88 9.47
CA GLY A 162 1.94 0.45 10.75
C GLY A 162 1.22 -0.90 10.74
N LEU A 163 0.88 -1.45 9.56
CA LEU A 163 0.31 -2.79 9.41
C LEU A 163 1.39 -3.87 9.42
N SER A 164 1.19 -4.92 10.21
CA SER A 164 1.99 -6.13 10.20
C SER A 164 1.91 -6.88 8.86
N ARG A 165 2.84 -7.83 8.67
CA ARG A 165 2.81 -8.76 7.53
C ARG A 165 1.45 -9.42 7.35
N GLU A 166 0.90 -9.95 8.45
CA GLU A 166 -0.34 -10.73 8.44
C GLU A 166 -1.53 -9.84 8.06
N GLU A 167 -1.54 -8.59 8.52
CA GLU A 167 -2.53 -7.57 8.15
C GLU A 167 -2.46 -7.24 6.64
N ILE A 168 -1.28 -7.00 6.10
CA ILE A 168 -1.08 -6.73 4.66
C ILE A 168 -1.49 -7.94 3.81
N TYR A 169 -1.12 -9.15 4.21
CA TYR A 169 -1.53 -10.38 3.53
C TYR A 169 -3.05 -10.58 3.59
N SER A 170 -3.68 -10.27 4.72
CA SER A 170 -5.13 -10.41 4.91
C SER A 170 -5.91 -9.45 4.02
N LEU A 171 -5.49 -8.18 3.92
CA LEU A 171 -6.10 -7.20 3.02
C LEU A 171 -5.94 -7.60 1.55
N ASN A 172 -4.74 -8.04 1.16
CA ASN A 172 -4.51 -8.53 -0.19
C ASN A 172 -5.39 -9.74 -0.52
N ALA A 173 -5.44 -10.75 0.36
CA ALA A 173 -6.27 -11.94 0.17
C ALA A 173 -7.77 -11.60 0.10
N LEU A 174 -8.25 -10.69 0.96
CA LEU A 174 -9.64 -10.26 0.96
C LEU A 174 -9.99 -9.49 -0.33
N SER A 175 -9.11 -8.60 -0.80
CA SER A 175 -9.30 -7.88 -2.07
C SER A 175 -9.36 -8.82 -3.28
N GLN A 176 -8.73 -9.99 -3.19
CA GLN A 176 -8.65 -10.98 -4.26
C GLN A 176 -9.63 -12.15 -4.09
N LYS A 177 -10.53 -12.08 -3.10
CA LYS A 177 -11.44 -13.19 -2.74
C LYS A 177 -12.28 -13.69 -3.91
N ASP A 178 -12.72 -12.80 -4.79
CA ASP A 178 -13.56 -13.15 -5.95
C ASP A 178 -12.81 -13.99 -7.00
N TYR A 179 -11.48 -13.97 -6.99
CA TYR A 179 -10.63 -14.81 -7.83
C TYR A 179 -10.30 -16.17 -7.20
N MET A 180 -10.73 -16.41 -5.96
CA MET A 180 -10.44 -17.64 -5.23
C MET A 180 -11.61 -18.63 -5.32
N THR A 181 -11.29 -19.91 -5.39
CA THR A 181 -12.27 -20.97 -5.10
C THR A 181 -12.67 -20.95 -3.62
N ALA A 182 -13.84 -21.51 -3.30
CA ALA A 182 -14.28 -21.66 -1.92
C ALA A 182 -13.25 -22.43 -1.05
N ALA A 183 -12.56 -23.42 -1.62
CA ALA A 183 -11.53 -24.18 -0.90
C ALA A 183 -10.27 -23.34 -0.61
N GLN A 184 -9.84 -22.50 -1.56
CA GLN A 184 -8.72 -21.57 -1.35
C GLN A 184 -9.07 -20.52 -0.29
N TRP A 185 -10.26 -19.92 -0.37
CA TRP A 185 -10.72 -18.98 0.64
C TRP A 185 -10.82 -19.64 2.02
N GLN A 186 -11.34 -20.87 2.10
CA GLN A 186 -11.39 -21.62 3.35
C GLN A 186 -9.99 -21.85 3.94
N ALA A 187 -9.00 -22.16 3.09
CA ALA A 187 -7.61 -22.30 3.54
C ALA A 187 -7.02 -20.99 4.09
N ILE A 188 -7.39 -19.83 3.55
CA ILE A 188 -7.01 -18.51 4.08
C ILE A 188 -7.57 -18.33 5.48
N VAL A 189 -8.90 -18.43 5.65
CA VAL A 189 -9.56 -18.16 6.94
C VAL A 189 -9.24 -19.18 8.03
N GLU A 190 -8.81 -20.39 7.65
CA GLU A 190 -8.31 -21.42 8.57
C GLU A 190 -6.80 -21.32 8.86
N ASN A 191 -6.12 -20.27 8.40
CA ASN A 191 -4.68 -20.05 8.59
C ASN A 191 -3.79 -21.16 7.98
N LYS A 192 -4.25 -21.78 6.88
CA LYS A 192 -3.56 -22.86 6.17
C LYS A 192 -2.91 -22.41 4.87
N ALA A 193 -2.85 -21.11 4.62
CA ALA A 193 -2.34 -20.51 3.39
C ALA A 193 -0.97 -19.82 3.57
N GLY A 194 -0.20 -20.17 4.60
CA GLY A 194 1.15 -19.62 4.83
C GLY A 194 1.19 -18.25 5.52
N PHE A 195 0.07 -17.82 6.07
CA PHE A 195 -0.07 -16.62 6.91
C PHE A 195 -1.30 -16.80 7.82
N THR A 196 -1.37 -16.01 8.89
CA THR A 196 -2.53 -15.91 9.79
C THR A 196 -3.48 -14.85 9.23
N TYR A 197 -4.66 -15.28 8.79
CA TYR A 197 -5.68 -14.35 8.36
C TYR A 197 -6.25 -13.60 9.56
N ILE A 198 -6.26 -12.28 9.46
CA ILE A 198 -6.86 -11.40 10.44
C ILE A 198 -7.81 -10.48 9.70
N ALA A 199 -9.10 -10.61 9.99
CA ALA A 199 -10.13 -9.82 9.32
C ALA A 199 -9.94 -8.32 9.63
N PRO A 200 -10.03 -7.43 8.63
CA PRO A 200 -10.00 -6.00 8.87
C PRO A 200 -11.06 -5.59 9.88
N ASN A 201 -10.64 -4.79 10.87
CA ASN A 201 -11.49 -4.34 11.96
C ASN A 201 -11.18 -2.87 12.30
N GLN A 202 -11.89 -2.34 13.28
CA GLN A 202 -11.74 -0.97 13.74
C GLN A 202 -10.30 -0.63 14.18
N ASP A 203 -9.59 -1.56 14.82
CA ASP A 203 -8.20 -1.35 15.24
C ASP A 203 -7.26 -1.09 14.05
N TYR A 204 -7.56 -1.64 12.88
CA TYR A 204 -6.73 -1.44 11.68
C TYR A 204 -6.92 -0.03 11.15
N LEU A 205 -8.17 0.40 11.11
CA LEU A 205 -8.53 1.74 10.70
C LEU A 205 -7.88 2.77 11.63
N LEU A 206 -7.86 2.50 12.95
CA LEU A 206 -7.16 3.32 13.93
C LEU A 206 -5.64 3.36 13.68
N LYS A 207 -4.99 2.21 13.45
CA LYS A 207 -3.54 2.16 13.15
C LYS A 207 -3.17 2.93 11.88
N LEU A 208 -4.06 2.93 10.91
CA LEU A 208 -3.90 3.64 9.64
C LEU A 208 -4.33 5.12 9.72
N GLY A 209 -4.88 5.58 10.85
CA GLY A 209 -5.41 6.94 11.00
C GLY A 209 -6.66 7.22 10.16
N LEU A 210 -7.38 6.17 9.73
CA LEU A 210 -8.58 6.29 8.89
C LEU A 210 -9.84 6.62 9.69
N ILE A 211 -9.81 6.44 11.00
CA ILE A 211 -10.88 6.80 11.94
C ILE A 211 -10.24 7.28 13.26
N ASP A 212 -10.97 8.06 14.05
CA ASP A 212 -10.55 8.46 15.40
C ASP A 212 -10.93 7.39 16.44
N SER A 213 -10.11 7.29 17.49
CA SER A 213 -10.40 6.51 18.70
C SER A 213 -11.63 7.02 19.46
N GLY A 214 -12.07 8.26 19.20
CA GLY A 214 -13.15 8.93 19.92
C GLY A 214 -12.82 9.19 21.40
N LEU A 215 -11.57 8.93 21.80
CA LEU A 215 -11.05 9.25 23.12
C LEU A 215 -10.43 10.65 23.04
N PRO A 216 -10.72 11.54 24.00
CA PRO A 216 -10.03 12.82 24.05
C PRO A 216 -8.51 12.58 24.11
N PRO A 217 -7.70 13.41 23.44
CA PRO A 217 -6.25 13.27 23.49
C PRO A 217 -5.81 13.24 24.95
N GLN A 218 -5.04 12.21 25.32
CA GLN A 218 -4.48 12.11 26.67
C GLN A 218 -3.46 13.24 26.84
N GLY A 219 -3.93 14.39 27.35
CA GLY A 219 -3.07 15.57 27.49
C GLY A 219 -3.74 16.88 27.91
N GLU A 220 -5.06 16.94 28.09
CA GLU A 220 -5.72 18.10 28.71
C GLU A 220 -6.26 17.73 30.10
N GLU A 221 -5.37 17.76 31.10
CA GLU A 221 -5.71 18.05 32.50
C GLU A 221 -5.27 19.48 32.87
#